data_AF-E4YLC5-F1
#
_entry.id   AF-E4YLC5-F1
#
_cell.length_a   1.000
_cell.length_b   1.000
_cell.length_c   1.000
_cell.angle_alpha   90.00
_cell.angle_beta   90.00
_cell.angle_gamma   90.00
#
_symmetry.space_group_name_H-M   'P 1'
#
loop_
_entity.id
_entity.type
_entity.pdbx_description
1 polymer ?
#
loop_
_entity_poly.entity_id
_entity_poly.type
_entity_poly.pdbx_seq_one_letter_code
_entity_poly.pdbx_strand_id
1 'polypeptide(L)' 'GGVVIVSHDSRLICETECQLWVVEEQTINEIDGDFYDYREEILKELGEEINALGATGDNRDDSDSNSD' A
#
# COMPACT_ATOMS: atom_id res chain seq x y z
N GLY A 1 -32.87 -10.06 4.00
CA GLY A 1 -32.12 -9.09 4.83
C GLY A 1 -30.65 -9.35 4.62
N GLY A 2 -29.84 -8.32 4.39
CA GLY A 2 -28.38 -8.44 4.27
C GLY A 2 -27.70 -8.03 5.57
N VAL A 3 -26.45 -8.46 5.75
CA VAL A 3 -25.59 -8.05 6.86
C VAL A 3 -24.38 -7.35 6.26
N VAL A 4 -24.07 -6.15 6.76
CA VAL A 4 -22.85 -5.42 6.42
C VAL A 4 -22.04 -5.30 7.69
N ILE A 5 -20.77 -5.65 7.61
CA ILE A 5 -19.82 -5.62 8.74
C ILE A 5 -18.73 -4.63 8.37
N VAL A 6 -18.46 -3.68 9.26
CA VAL A 6 -17.30 -2.78 9.18
C VAL A 6 -16.43 -3.10 10.38
N SER A 7 -15.23 -3.60 10.15
CA SER A 7 -14.31 -4.03 11.19
C SER A 7 -12.88 -3.69 10.80
N HIS A 8 -12.02 -3.48 11.80
CA HIS A 8 -10.58 -3.40 11.64
C HIS A 8 -9.87 -4.69 12.08
N ASP A 9 -10.59 -5.65 12.70
CA ASP A 9 -10.00 -6.93 13.09
C ASP A 9 -9.96 -7.87 11.89
N SER A 10 -8.75 -8.22 11.46
CA SER A 10 -8.50 -9.10 10.32
C SER A 10 -9.02 -10.52 10.53
N ARG A 11 -9.06 -11.04 11.76
CA ARG A 11 -9.54 -12.41 12.02
C ARG A 11 -11.03 -12.53 11.77
N LEU A 12 -11.81 -11.52 12.17
CA LEU A 12 -13.24 -11.49 11.91
C LEU A 12 -13.54 -11.42 10.40
N ILE A 13 -12.76 -10.62 9.66
CA ILE A 13 -12.91 -10.49 8.21
C ILE A 13 -12.55 -11.80 7.50
N CYS A 14 -11.45 -12.45 7.90
CA CYS A 14 -11.05 -13.73 7.33
C CYS A 14 -12.00 -14.88 7.69
N GLU A 15 -12.50 -14.96 8.92
CA GLU A 15 -13.38 -16.04 9.39
C GLU A 15 -14.80 -15.96 8.80
N THR A 16 -15.25 -14.76 8.42
CA THR A 16 -16.61 -14.58 7.87
C THR A 16 -16.72 -14.87 6.38
N GLU A 17 -15.59 -15.10 5.69
CA GLU A 17 -15.51 -15.38 4.25
C GLU A 17 -16.43 -14.46 3.40
N CYS A 18 -16.58 -13.21 3.85
CA CYS A 18 -17.45 -12.23 3.20
C CYS A 18 -16.74 -11.58 2.02
N GLN A 19 -17.53 -11.07 1.06
CA GLN A 19 -17.02 -10.31 -0.07
C GLN A 19 -16.45 -8.97 0.41
N LEU A 20 -15.20 -8.67 0.05
CA LEU A 20 -14.51 -7.45 0.43
C LEU A 20 -14.85 -6.29 -0.52
N TRP A 21 -15.10 -5.12 0.06
CA TRP A 21 -15.40 -3.90 -0.67
C TRP A 21 -14.52 -2.76 -0.14
N VAL A 22 -13.85 -2.05 -1.03
CA VAL A 22 -13.06 -0.87 -0.71
C VAL A 22 -13.82 0.39 -1.13
N VAL A 23 -13.76 1.42 -0.29
CA VAL A 23 -14.41 2.72 -0.54
C VAL A 23 -13.34 3.78 -0.66
N GLU A 24 -13.11 4.23 -1.89
CA GLU A 24 -12.10 5.22 -2.25
C GLU A 24 -12.67 6.17 -3.31
N GLU A 25 -12.19 7.42 -3.35
CA GLU A 25 -12.65 8.42 -4.32
C GLU A 25 -14.17 8.57 -4.43
N GLN A 26 -14.88 8.47 -3.30
CA GLN A 26 -16.36 8.48 -3.25
C GLN A 26 -17.04 7.36 -4.06
N THR A 27 -16.31 6.31 -4.41
CA THR A 27 -16.75 5.15 -5.16
C THR A 27 -16.54 3.89 -4.33
N ILE A 28 -17.34 2.86 -4.58
CA ILE A 28 -17.20 1.55 -3.95
C ILE A 28 -16.68 0.58 -5.02
N ASN A 29 -15.51 0.00 -4.79
CA ASN A 29 -14.91 -1.00 -5.66
C ASN A 29 -14.90 -2.36 -4.96
N GLU A 30 -15.16 -3.39 -5.74
CA GLU A 30 -15.08 -4.78 -5.29
C GLU A 30 -13.62 -5.23 -5.33
N ILE A 31 -13.16 -5.90 -4.28
CA ILE A 31 -11.82 -6.50 -4.24
C ILE A 31 -11.94 -7.94 -4.75
N ASP A 32 -11.19 -8.27 -5.80
CA ASP A 32 -11.09 -9.62 -6.35
C ASP A 32 -9.91 -10.35 -5.69
N GLY A 33 -10.14 -10.88 -4.49
CA GLY A 33 -9.10 -11.52 -3.69
C GLY A 33 -9.50 -11.73 -2.23
N ASP A 34 -8.59 -12.32 -1.45
CA ASP A 34 -8.76 -12.44 -0.01
C ASP A 34 -8.23 -11.22 0.75
N PHE A 35 -8.36 -11.22 2.08
CA PHE A 35 -7.85 -10.13 2.91
C PHE A 35 -6.32 -9.98 2.83
N TYR A 36 -5.59 -11.07 2.57
CA TYR A 36 -4.13 -11.04 2.45
C TYR A 36 -3.70 -10.39 1.14
N ASP A 37 -4.36 -10.71 0.02
CA ASP A 37 -4.12 -10.10 -1.28
C ASP A 37 -4.29 -8.57 -1.19
N TYR A 38 -5.42 -8.12 -0.64
CA TYR A 38 -5.70 -6.69 -0.44
C TYR A 38 -4.63 -6.00 0.42
N ARG A 39 -4.20 -6.66 1.51
CA ARG A 39 -3.16 -6.11 2.40
C ARG A 39 -1.83 -5.95 1.68
N GLU A 40 -1.43 -6.93 0.86
CA GLU A 40 -0.17 -6.86 0.12
C GLU A 40 -0.17 -5.76 -0.94
N GLU A 41 -1.28 -5.57 -1.64
CA GLU A 41 -1.44 -4.47 -2.61
C GLU A 41 -1.30 -3.10 -1.94
N ILE A 42 -2.01 -2.85 -0.84
CA ILE A 42 -1.93 -1.58 -0.09
C ILE A 42 -0.51 -1.33 0.45
N LEU A 43 0.17 -2.37 0.93
CA LEU A 43 1.55 -2.25 1.41
C LEU A 43 2.52 -1.92 0.26
N LYS A 44 2.27 -2.47 -0.93
CA LYS A 44 3.07 -2.20 -2.12
C LYS A 44 2.88 -0.76 -2.59
N GLU A 45 1.64 -0.28 -2.67
CA GLU A 45 1.34 1.11 -3.04
C GLU A 45 2.03 2.11 -2.10
N LEU A 46 1.96 1.87 -0.78
CA LEU A 46 2.62 2.74 0.20
C LEU A 46 4.15 2.68 0.11
N GLY A 47 4.73 1.51 -0.21
CA GLY A 47 6.16 1.32 -0.36
C GLY A 47 6.74 1.96 -1.61
N GLU A 48 5.97 2.01 -2.71
CA GLU A 48 6.37 2.66 -3.96
C GLU A 48 6.41 4.19 -3.82
N GLU A 49 5.48 4.79 -3.06
CA GLU A 49 5.43 6.24 -2.83
C GLU A 49 6.65 6.76 -2.04
N ILE A 50 7.17 5.98 -1.09
CA ILE A 50 8.34 6.34 -0.28
C ILE A 50 9.64 6.29 -1.10
N ASN A 51 9.77 5.31 -2.01
CA ASN A 51 10.96 5.19 -2.86
C ASN A 51 11.02 6.24 -3.96
N ALA A 52 9.87 6.68 -4.50
CA ALA A 52 9.82 7.70 -5.55
C ALA A 52 10.37 9.07 -5.10
N LEU A 53 10.27 9.39 -3.80
CA LEU A 53 10.76 10.66 -3.23
C LEU A 53 12.24 10.63 -2.81
N GLY A 54 12.87 9.45 -2.71
CA GLY A 54 14.22 9.27 -2.16
C GLY A 54 15.36 9.20 -3.19
N ALA A 55 15.09 9.14 -4.49
CA ALA A 55 16.07 8.76 -5.52
C ALA A 55 16.84 9.93 -6.19
N THR A 56 16.86 11.12 -5.62
CA THR A 56 17.69 12.26 -6.10
C THR A 56 18.64 12.74 -5.01
N GLY A 57 19.79 12.07 -4.85
CA GLY A 57 20.80 12.53 -3.90
C GLY A 57 22.01 11.61 -3.70
N ASP A 58 22.87 11.48 -4.70
CA ASP A 58 24.30 11.19 -4.47
C ASP A 58 25.12 11.90 -5.58
N ASN A 59 25.35 13.21 -5.38
CA ASN A 59 26.42 13.94 -6.05
C ASN A 59 27.68 13.73 -5.19
N ARG A 60 28.60 12.89 -5.66
CA ARG A 60 29.99 12.91 -5.17
C ARG A 60 30.88 13.43 -6.29
N ASP A 61 30.98 14.75 -6.32
CA ASP A 61 32.04 15.45 -7.02
C ASP A 61 33.37 15.20 -6.29
N ASP A 62 33.96 14.02 -6.47
CA ASP A 62 35.34 13.76 -6.05
C ASP A 62 36.29 14.28 -7.13
N SER A 63 36.34 15.61 -7.28
CA SER A 63 37.42 16.30 -7.99
C SER A 63 38.53 16.65 -7.00
N ASP A 64 39.30 15.65 -6.57
CA ASP A 64 40.58 15.85 -5.90
C ASP A 64 41.58 16.43 -6.92
N SER A 65 41.53 17.74 -7.10
CA SER A 65 42.61 18.53 -7.67
C SER A 65 43.28 19.30 -6.54
N ASN A 66 44.30 18.71 -5.91
CA ASN A 66 45.29 19.50 -5.16
C ASN A 66 46.64 19.39 -5.87
N SER A 67 46.82 20.26 -6.85
CA SER A 67 48.13 20.66 -7.37
C SER A 67 48.54 21.96 -6.69
N ASP A 68 49.33 21.84 -5.62
CA ASP A 68 50.53 22.64 -5.28
C ASP A 68 51.07 22.25 -3.90
#